data_AF-A0A4P5TPW3-F1
#
_entry.id   AF-A0A4P5TPW3-F1
#
_cell.length_a   1.000
_cell.length_b   1.000
_cell.length_c   1.000
_cell.angle_alpha   90.00
_cell.angle_beta   90.00
_cell.angle_gamma   90.00
#
_symmetry.space_group_name_H-M   'P 1'
#
loop_
_entity.id
_entity.type
_entity.pdbx_description
1 polymer ?
#
loop_
_entity_poly.entity_id
_entity_poly.type
_entity_poly.pdbx_seq_one_letter_code
_entity_poly.pdbx_strand_id
1 'polypeptide(L)'
;MLSEALADYKVLLAMKTKDSKIYSNLGNIYGLMKKGDSAILSYNKALEMDDKNTDAYVNRAITYSMAGRYDLAFPDYTKALQIDPTMYSTYINRGYAYLASGKLNEALADFNYYLNYDPNNAACYYYRGLTYTSMGNTANAKNDFLRAQSLGYKVEQKYLQ
;
A
#
# COMPACT_ATOMS: atom_id res chain seq x y z
N MET A 1 -3.11 -7.62 -24.45
CA MET A 1 -3.76 -8.23 -23.27
C MET A 1 -2.72 -8.66 -22.24
N LEU A 2 -3.02 -8.79 -20.94
CA LEU A 2 -2.02 -9.14 -19.88
C LEU A 2 -1.20 -10.41 -20.19
N SER A 3 -1.76 -11.33 -20.98
CA SER A 3 -1.10 -12.52 -21.51
C SER A 3 0.03 -12.23 -22.51
N GLU A 4 -0.10 -11.19 -23.34
CA GLU A 4 0.93 -10.76 -24.31
C GLU A 4 2.08 -10.07 -23.58
N ALA A 5 1.78 -9.17 -22.64
CA ALA A 5 2.80 -8.54 -21.80
C ALA A 5 3.62 -9.60 -21.03
N LEU A 6 2.95 -10.62 -20.47
CA LEU A 6 3.63 -11.74 -19.83
C LEU A 6 4.55 -12.52 -20.78
N ALA A 7 4.18 -12.65 -22.06
CA ALA A 7 5.02 -13.30 -23.07
C ALA A 7 6.26 -12.47 -23.39
N ASP A 8 6.12 -11.15 -23.54
CA ASP A 8 7.24 -10.23 -23.80
C ASP A 8 8.25 -10.23 -22.64
N TYR A 9 7.76 -10.24 -21.39
CA TYR A 9 8.62 -10.36 -20.21
C TYR A 9 9.39 -11.68 -20.18
N LYS A 10 8.78 -12.80 -20.58
CA LYS A 10 9.49 -14.09 -20.67
C LYS A 10 10.64 -14.05 -21.67
N VAL A 11 10.49 -13.33 -22.78
CA VAL A 11 11.57 -13.12 -23.77
C VAL A 11 12.70 -12.28 -23.17
N LEU A 12 12.40 -11.17 -22.50
CA LEU A 12 13.40 -10.33 -21.83
C LEU A 12 14.19 -11.08 -20.74
N LEU A 13 13.50 -11.94 -19.99
CA LEU A 13 14.12 -12.81 -18.99
C LEU A 13 15.07 -13.84 -19.62
N ALA A 14 14.72 -14.39 -20.78
CA ALA A 14 15.58 -15.31 -21.53
C ALA A 14 16.87 -14.62 -22.03
N MET A 15 16.85 -13.30 -22.21
CA MET A 15 18.03 -12.50 -22.58
C MET A 15 18.96 -12.17 -21.40
N LYS A 16 18.73 -12.75 -20.20
CA LYS A 16 19.53 -12.52 -18.98
C LYS A 16 19.73 -11.04 -18.64
N THR A 17 18.67 -10.26 -18.80
CA THR A 17 18.65 -8.85 -18.39
C THR A 17 19.02 -8.69 -16.91
N LYS A 18 19.74 -7.61 -16.59
CA LYS A 18 20.10 -7.21 -15.22
C LYS A 18 19.21 -6.09 -14.66
N ASP A 19 18.10 -5.79 -15.32
CA ASP A 19 17.20 -4.72 -14.91
C ASP A 19 16.16 -5.23 -13.89
N SER A 20 16.28 -4.79 -12.62
CA SER A 20 15.35 -5.12 -11.54
C SER A 20 13.91 -4.69 -11.85
N LYS A 21 13.72 -3.62 -12.64
CA LYS A 21 12.40 -3.11 -13.03
C LYS A 21 11.61 -4.11 -13.83
N ILE A 22 12.27 -4.97 -14.60
CA ILE A 22 11.61 -6.01 -15.41
C ILE A 22 10.90 -7.02 -14.51
N TYR A 23 11.57 -7.44 -13.43
CA TYR A 23 10.98 -8.34 -12.44
C TYR A 23 9.90 -7.65 -11.60
N SER A 24 10.08 -6.37 -11.24
CA SER A 24 9.03 -5.60 -10.55
C SER A 24 7.76 -5.47 -11.40
N ASN A 25 7.91 -5.15 -12.68
CA ASN A 25 6.78 -5.05 -13.61
C ASN A 25 6.10 -6.40 -13.85
N LEU A 26 6.88 -7.48 -13.95
CA LEU A 26 6.34 -8.83 -14.01
C LEU A 26 5.54 -9.18 -12.75
N GLY A 27 6.03 -8.78 -11.57
CA GLY A 27 5.30 -8.87 -10.32
C GLY A 27 3.95 -8.15 -10.38
N ASN A 28 3.94 -6.92 -10.89
CA ASN A 28 2.72 -6.13 -11.05
C ASN A 28 1.71 -6.82 -11.99
N ILE A 29 2.16 -7.39 -13.10
CA ILE A 29 1.31 -8.16 -14.01
C ILE A 29 0.68 -9.35 -13.29
N TYR A 30 1.45 -10.12 -12.53
CA TYR A 30 0.90 -11.23 -11.73
C TYR A 30 -0.08 -10.75 -10.67
N GLY A 31 0.18 -9.61 -10.03
CA GLY A 31 -0.75 -8.96 -9.09
C GLY A 31 -2.08 -8.61 -9.75
N LEU A 32 -2.06 -8.01 -10.94
CA LEU A 32 -3.27 -7.71 -11.73
C LEU A 32 -4.02 -8.98 -12.14
N MET A 33 -3.31 -10.09 -12.37
CA MET A 33 -3.89 -11.41 -12.62
C MET A 33 -4.37 -12.14 -11.35
N LYS A 34 -4.29 -11.49 -10.17
CA LYS A 34 -4.59 -12.07 -8.86
C LYS A 34 -3.75 -13.31 -8.51
N LYS A 35 -2.54 -13.42 -9.08
CA LYS A 35 -1.57 -14.48 -8.81
C LYS A 35 -0.53 -14.00 -7.79
N GLY A 36 -0.97 -13.86 -6.54
CA GLY A 36 -0.17 -13.28 -5.46
C GLY A 36 1.20 -13.95 -5.26
N ASP A 37 1.26 -15.28 -5.22
CA ASP A 37 2.51 -16.01 -5.04
C ASP A 37 3.51 -15.77 -6.18
N SER A 38 3.01 -15.76 -7.43
CA SER A 38 3.86 -15.44 -8.59
C SER A 38 4.33 -13.99 -8.57
N ALA A 39 3.51 -13.06 -8.08
CA ALA A 39 3.91 -11.66 -7.90
C ALA A 39 5.04 -11.53 -6.88
N ILE A 40 4.89 -12.18 -5.71
CA ILE A 40 5.90 -12.19 -4.65
C ILE A 40 7.24 -12.76 -5.16
N LEU A 41 7.23 -13.87 -5.88
CA LEU A 41 8.46 -14.46 -6.45
C LEU A 41 9.16 -13.49 -7.40
N SER A 42 8.40 -12.77 -8.23
CA SER A 42 8.97 -11.77 -9.13
C SER A 42 9.55 -10.58 -8.36
N TYR A 43 8.88 -10.06 -7.34
CA TYR A 43 9.44 -9.00 -6.50
C TYR A 43 10.69 -9.45 -5.73
N ASN A 44 10.73 -10.70 -5.27
CA ASN A 44 11.94 -11.26 -4.66
C ASN A 44 13.11 -11.22 -5.63
N LYS A 45 12.91 -11.59 -6.90
CA LYS A 45 13.94 -11.49 -7.93
C LYS A 45 14.36 -10.06 -8.23
N ALA A 46 13.42 -9.12 -8.26
CA ALA A 46 13.75 -7.71 -8.39
C ALA A 46 14.68 -7.23 -7.25
N LEU A 47 14.38 -7.64 -6.02
CA LEU A 47 15.12 -7.25 -4.81
C LEU A 47 16.45 -8.00 -4.62
N GLU A 48 16.57 -9.23 -5.13
CA GLU A 48 17.87 -9.92 -5.24
C GLU A 48 18.83 -9.17 -6.18
N MET A 49 18.31 -8.47 -7.18
CA MET A 49 19.10 -7.74 -8.18
C MET A 49 19.39 -6.30 -7.77
N ASP A 50 18.43 -5.66 -7.09
CA ASP A 50 18.53 -4.29 -6.59
C ASP A 50 17.80 -4.19 -5.25
N ASP A 51 18.57 -4.24 -4.16
CA ASP A 51 18.09 -4.20 -2.79
C ASP A 51 17.56 -2.82 -2.36
N LYS A 52 17.63 -1.82 -3.27
CA LYS A 52 17.09 -0.47 -3.11
C LYS A 52 15.87 -0.19 -3.99
N ASN A 53 15.36 -1.20 -4.70
CA ASN A 53 14.16 -1.04 -5.52
C ASN A 53 12.91 -0.83 -4.64
N THR A 54 12.56 0.44 -4.40
CA THR A 54 11.45 0.83 -3.52
C THR A 54 10.10 0.34 -4.04
N ASP A 55 9.87 0.41 -5.34
CA ASP A 55 8.63 -0.08 -5.97
C ASP A 55 8.43 -1.58 -5.74
N ALA A 56 9.51 -2.37 -5.79
CA ALA A 56 9.43 -3.80 -5.50
C ALA A 56 9.03 -4.08 -4.05
N TYR A 57 9.62 -3.36 -3.08
CA TYR A 57 9.22 -3.46 -1.68
C TYR A 57 7.75 -3.06 -1.47
N VAL A 58 7.33 -1.91 -2.00
CA VAL A 58 5.94 -1.43 -1.82
C VAL A 58 4.94 -2.42 -2.41
N ASN A 59 5.15 -2.88 -3.65
CA ASN A 59 4.20 -3.78 -4.29
C ASN A 59 4.20 -5.18 -3.66
N ARG A 60 5.35 -5.67 -3.18
CA ARG A 60 5.41 -6.92 -2.40
C ARG A 60 4.68 -6.78 -1.06
N ALA A 61 4.85 -5.65 -0.37
CA ALA A 61 4.13 -5.34 0.87
C ALA A 61 2.61 -5.26 0.68
N ILE A 62 2.15 -4.64 -0.41
CA ILE A 62 0.73 -4.61 -0.78
C ILE A 62 0.22 -6.03 -1.01
N THR A 63 0.97 -6.84 -1.76
CA THR A 63 0.59 -8.24 -2.03
C THR A 63 0.50 -9.06 -0.74
N TYR A 64 1.45 -8.92 0.17
CA TYR A 64 1.38 -9.55 1.50
C TYR A 64 0.19 -9.05 2.32
N SER A 65 -0.08 -7.74 2.31
CA SER A 65 -1.20 -7.14 3.03
C SER A 65 -2.55 -7.66 2.54
N MET A 66 -2.72 -7.80 1.22
CA MET A 66 -3.92 -8.37 0.61
C MET A 66 -4.12 -9.84 0.98
N ALA A 67 -3.03 -10.57 1.25
CA ALA A 67 -3.06 -11.94 1.74
C ALA A 67 -3.19 -12.05 3.28
N GLY A 68 -3.33 -10.93 4.00
CA GLY A 68 -3.38 -10.88 5.47
C GLY A 68 -2.05 -11.18 6.16
N ARG A 69 -0.94 -11.25 5.41
CA ARG A 69 0.42 -11.54 5.92
C ARG A 69 1.12 -10.26 6.36
N TYR A 70 0.55 -9.61 7.36
CA TYR A 70 1.01 -8.29 7.82
C TYR A 70 2.42 -8.32 8.45
N ASP A 71 2.81 -9.45 9.04
CA ASP A 71 4.14 -9.74 9.56
C ASP A 71 5.24 -9.57 8.50
N LEU A 72 4.93 -9.90 7.24
CA LEU A 72 5.83 -9.71 6.11
C LEU A 72 5.65 -8.37 5.40
N ALA A 73 4.45 -7.79 5.43
CA ALA A 73 4.18 -6.52 4.77
C ALA A 73 4.87 -5.33 5.45
N PHE A 74 4.83 -5.24 6.78
CA PHE A 74 5.36 -4.07 7.50
C PHE A 74 6.86 -3.85 7.32
N PRO A 75 7.72 -4.88 7.36
CA PRO A 75 9.15 -4.71 7.06
C PRO A 75 9.38 -4.13 5.66
N ASP A 76 8.66 -4.59 4.64
CA ASP A 76 8.81 -4.11 3.27
C ASP A 76 8.36 -2.65 3.11
N TYR A 77 7.19 -2.29 3.63
CA TYR A 77 6.75 -0.89 3.63
C TYR A 77 7.75 0.01 4.34
N THR A 78 8.26 -0.44 5.48
CA THR A 78 9.23 0.33 6.28
C THR A 78 10.55 0.46 5.54
N LYS A 79 11.03 -0.59 4.88
CA LYS A 79 12.25 -0.54 4.08
C LYS A 79 12.12 0.41 2.90
N ALA A 80 10.98 0.39 2.19
CA ALA A 80 10.70 1.34 1.12
C ALA A 80 10.79 2.79 1.63
N LEU A 81 10.13 3.09 2.76
CA LEU A 81 10.13 4.42 3.37
C LEU A 81 11.48 4.85 3.97
N GLN A 82 12.34 3.90 4.35
CA GLN A 82 13.71 4.19 4.75
C GLN A 82 14.59 4.60 3.57
N ILE A 83 14.34 4.02 2.39
CA ILE A 83 15.08 4.35 1.16
C ILE A 83 14.56 5.66 0.57
N ASP A 84 13.24 5.81 0.48
CA ASP A 84 12.58 7.01 0.00
C ASP A 84 11.43 7.42 0.94
N PRO A 85 11.69 8.36 1.87
CA PRO A 85 10.69 8.89 2.79
C PRO A 85 9.58 9.70 2.11
N THR A 86 9.73 10.06 0.84
CA THR A 86 8.77 10.90 0.10
C THR A 86 7.73 10.10 -0.67
N MET A 87 7.73 8.77 -0.55
CA MET A 87 6.68 7.90 -1.08
C MET A 87 5.40 8.01 -0.23
N TYR A 88 4.72 9.15 -0.31
CA TYR A 88 3.56 9.44 0.55
C TYR A 88 2.46 8.37 0.43
N SER A 89 2.19 7.85 -0.77
CA SER A 89 1.22 6.76 -0.98
C SER A 89 1.53 5.50 -0.15
N THR A 90 2.81 5.24 0.14
CA THR A 90 3.25 4.11 0.98
C THR A 90 2.80 4.28 2.43
N TYR A 91 2.74 5.50 2.97
CA TYR A 91 2.19 5.75 4.30
C TYR A 91 0.69 5.42 4.35
N ILE A 92 -0.10 5.78 3.32
CA ILE A 92 -1.51 5.37 3.29
C ILE A 92 -1.64 3.85 3.24
N ASN A 93 -0.88 3.18 2.38
CA ASN A 93 -0.95 1.72 2.23
C ASN A 93 -0.55 0.99 3.53
N ARG A 94 0.51 1.46 4.20
CA ARG A 94 0.95 0.90 5.48
C ARG A 94 -0.04 1.24 6.60
N GLY A 95 -0.58 2.46 6.64
CA GLY A 95 -1.64 2.87 7.56
C GLY A 95 -2.90 2.01 7.43
N TYR A 96 -3.32 1.70 6.20
CA TYR A 96 -4.41 0.76 5.95
C TYR A 96 -4.11 -0.65 6.47
N ALA A 97 -2.91 -1.16 6.23
CA ALA A 97 -2.48 -2.46 6.76
C ALA A 97 -2.41 -2.47 8.30
N TYR A 98 -1.99 -1.37 8.92
CA TYR A 98 -2.02 -1.20 10.37
C TYR A 98 -3.45 -1.20 10.91
N LEU A 99 -4.37 -0.46 10.28
CA LEU A 99 -5.79 -0.48 10.63
C LEU A 99 -6.37 -1.90 10.54
N ALA A 100 -6.13 -2.59 9.42
CA ALA A 100 -6.66 -3.94 9.19
C ALA A 100 -6.10 -4.99 10.16
N SER A 101 -4.88 -4.78 10.70
CA SER A 101 -4.26 -5.64 11.70
C SER A 101 -4.50 -5.20 13.15
N GLY A 102 -5.27 -4.13 13.38
CA GLY A 102 -5.58 -3.61 14.72
C GLY A 102 -4.46 -2.78 15.36
N LYS A 103 -3.41 -2.41 14.62
CA LYS A 103 -2.32 -1.52 15.08
C LYS A 103 -2.71 -0.06 14.95
N LEU A 104 -3.71 0.36 15.74
CA LEU A 104 -4.44 1.61 15.53
C LEU A 104 -3.57 2.87 15.73
N ASN A 105 -2.62 2.85 16.67
CA ASN A 105 -1.74 3.99 16.91
C ASN A 105 -0.78 4.22 15.74
N GLU A 106 -0.23 3.15 15.19
CA GLU A 106 0.65 3.19 14.02
C GLU A 106 -0.13 3.62 12.76
N ALA A 107 -1.38 3.17 12.60
CA ALA A 107 -2.26 3.64 11.55
C ALA A 107 -2.50 5.17 11.64
N LEU A 108 -2.82 5.69 12.82
CA LEU A 108 -2.99 7.14 13.04
C LEU A 108 -1.73 7.91 12.70
N ALA A 109 -0.55 7.42 13.09
CA ALA A 109 0.72 8.07 12.80
C ALA A 109 0.95 8.22 11.28
N ASP A 110 0.73 7.13 10.53
CA ASP A 110 0.89 7.14 9.07
C ASP A 110 -0.15 8.04 8.37
N PHE A 111 -1.42 7.99 8.79
CA PHE A 111 -2.46 8.86 8.22
C PHE A 111 -2.23 10.34 8.56
N ASN A 112 -1.79 10.66 9.78
CA ASN A 112 -1.44 12.01 10.18
C ASN A 112 -0.26 12.55 9.35
N TYR A 113 0.78 11.74 9.17
CA TYR A 113 1.93 12.12 8.35
C TYR A 113 1.50 12.42 6.91
N TYR A 114 0.67 11.56 6.31
CA TYR A 114 0.15 11.82 4.97
C TYR A 114 -0.71 13.09 4.90
N LEU A 115 -1.61 13.32 5.85
CA LEU A 115 -2.49 14.50 5.86
C LEU A 115 -1.73 15.81 6.10
N ASN A 116 -0.56 15.78 6.74
CA ASN A 116 0.32 16.93 6.81
C ASN A 116 0.92 17.29 5.44
N TYR A 117 1.14 16.29 4.57
CA TYR A 117 1.59 16.48 3.20
C TYR A 117 0.45 16.89 2.26
N ASP A 118 -0.68 16.16 2.29
CA ASP A 118 -1.87 16.41 1.48
C ASP A 118 -3.12 16.54 2.38
N PRO A 119 -3.46 17.76 2.83
CA PRO A 119 -4.58 18.00 3.75
C PRO A 119 -5.96 17.94 3.08
N ASN A 120 -6.02 17.63 1.77
CA ASN A 120 -7.25 17.52 0.99
C ASN A 120 -7.54 16.08 0.55
N ASN A 121 -6.83 15.10 1.10
CA ASN A 121 -7.06 13.70 0.77
C ASN A 121 -8.28 13.12 1.49
N ALA A 122 -9.40 13.07 0.78
CA ALA A 122 -10.68 12.61 1.33
C ALA A 122 -10.62 11.16 1.85
N ALA A 123 -9.94 10.26 1.13
CA ALA A 123 -9.79 8.87 1.52
C ALA A 123 -8.96 8.70 2.80
N CYS A 124 -7.89 9.48 2.97
CA CYS A 124 -7.07 9.43 4.17
C CYS A 124 -7.86 9.87 5.42
N TYR A 125 -8.66 10.94 5.34
CA TYR A 125 -9.59 11.28 6.42
C TYR A 125 -10.57 10.15 6.71
N TYR A 126 -11.14 9.51 5.68
CA TYR A 126 -12.05 8.38 5.89
C TYR A 126 -11.39 7.23 6.66
N TYR A 127 -10.18 6.81 6.27
CA TYR A 127 -9.46 5.73 6.96
C TYR A 127 -9.00 6.11 8.36
N ARG A 128 -8.60 7.37 8.58
CA ARG A 128 -8.28 7.88 9.92
C ARG A 128 -9.54 7.93 10.81
N GLY A 129 -10.69 8.28 10.25
CA GLY A 129 -12.00 8.19 10.93
C GLY A 129 -12.39 6.76 11.32
N LEU A 130 -12.15 5.78 10.45
CA LEU A 130 -12.33 4.36 10.77
C LEU A 130 -11.36 3.89 11.89
N THR A 131 -10.15 4.43 11.90
CA THR A 131 -9.17 4.16 12.96
C THR A 131 -9.66 4.70 14.30
N TYR A 132 -10.10 5.96 14.35
CA TYR A 132 -10.68 6.55 15.56
C TYR A 132 -11.93 5.80 16.03
N THR A 133 -12.78 5.33 15.10
CA THR A 133 -13.95 4.50 15.42
C THR A 133 -13.53 3.22 16.13
N SER A 134 -12.50 2.54 15.61
CA SER A 134 -11.96 1.31 16.20
C SER A 134 -11.34 1.53 17.59
N MET A 135 -10.88 2.75 17.87
CA MET A 135 -10.38 3.17 19.19
C MET A 135 -11.49 3.63 20.15
N GLY A 136 -12.75 3.72 19.71
CA GLY A 136 -13.85 4.30 20.48
C GLY A 136 -13.82 5.83 20.59
N ASN A 137 -12.95 6.51 19.82
CA ASN A 137 -12.89 7.98 19.78
C ASN A 137 -13.90 8.53 18.78
N THR A 138 -15.17 8.56 19.19
CA THR A 138 -16.30 8.95 18.35
C THR A 138 -16.23 10.40 17.89
N ALA A 139 -15.70 11.30 18.73
CA ALA A 139 -15.59 12.72 18.40
C ALA A 139 -14.63 12.97 17.23
N ASN A 140 -13.40 12.43 17.29
CA ASN A 140 -12.43 12.58 16.19
C ASN A 140 -12.86 11.80 14.95
N ALA A 141 -13.48 10.62 15.12
CA ALA A 141 -14.03 9.86 14.00
C ALA A 141 -15.04 10.70 13.20
N LYS A 142 -16.03 11.27 13.88
CA LYS A 142 -17.06 12.12 13.26
C LYS A 142 -16.46 13.31 12.52
N ASN A 143 -15.48 13.99 13.12
CA ASN A 143 -14.80 15.13 12.48
C ASN A 143 -14.10 14.72 11.17
N ASP A 144 -13.37 13.61 11.19
CA ASP A 144 -12.69 13.08 10.01
C ASP A 144 -13.68 12.63 8.92
N PHE A 145 -14.79 12.01 9.31
CA PHE A 145 -15.84 11.62 8.38
C PHE A 145 -16.54 12.82 7.73
N LEU A 146 -16.84 13.87 8.49
CA LEU A 146 -17.38 15.12 7.95
C LEU A 146 -16.38 15.78 6.99
N ARG A 147 -15.09 15.77 7.34
CA ARG A 147 -14.03 16.30 6.47
C ARG A 147 -13.92 15.50 5.17
N ALA A 148 -13.92 14.17 5.24
CA ALA A 148 -13.95 13.31 4.06
C ALA A 148 -15.17 13.58 3.17
N GLN A 149 -16.36 13.73 3.76
CA GLN A 149 -17.59 14.07 3.04
C GLN A 149 -17.51 15.44 2.36
N SER A 150 -16.96 16.45 3.04
CA SER A 150 -16.79 17.80 2.47
C SER A 150 -15.85 17.81 1.25
N LEU A 151 -14.95 16.82 1.15
CA LEU A 151 -14.03 16.60 0.04
C LEU A 151 -14.59 15.64 -1.03
N GLY A 152 -15.88 15.29 -0.97
CA GLY A 152 -16.57 14.46 -1.96
C GLY A 152 -16.51 12.95 -1.72
N TYR A 153 -16.00 12.49 -0.58
CA TYR A 153 -16.01 11.06 -0.25
C TYR A 153 -17.40 10.60 0.23
N LYS A 154 -17.83 9.43 -0.21
CA LYS A 154 -19.10 8.86 0.26
C LYS A 154 -18.92 8.27 1.66
N VAL A 155 -19.59 8.85 2.64
CA VAL A 155 -19.59 8.38 4.03
C VAL A 155 -20.99 7.89 4.43
N GLU A 156 -21.06 6.75 5.11
CA GLU A 156 -22.32 6.21 5.63
C GLU A 156 -22.85 7.07 6.78
N GLN A 157 -24.16 7.28 6.83
CA GLN A 157 -24.80 8.14 7.84
C GLN A 157 -24.56 7.67 9.28
N LYS A 158 -24.35 6.36 9.50
CA LYS A 158 -24.04 5.80 10.83
C LYS A 158 -22.78 6.39 11.46
N TYR A 159 -21.87 6.94 10.65
CA TYR A 159 -20.63 7.55 11.09
C TYR A 159 -20.74 9.05 11.39
N LEU A 160 -21.90 9.66 11.13
CA LEU A 160 -22.15 11.10 11.28
C LEU A 160 -23.09 11.44 12.44
N GLN A 161 -23.66 10.43 13.11
CA GLN A 161 -24.58 10.59 14.23
C GLN A 161 -23.79 10.85 15.52
#